data_AF-A0A939X1B6-F1
#
_entry.id   AF-A0A939X1B6-F1
#
_cell.length_a   1.000
_cell.length_b   1.000
_cell.length_c   1.000
_cell.angle_alpha   90.00
_cell.angle_beta   90.00
_cell.angle_gamma   90.00
#
_symmetry.space_group_name_H-M   'P 1'
#
loop_
_entity.id
_entity.type
_entity.pdbx_description
1 polymer ?
#
loop_
_entity_poly.entity_id
_entity_poly.type
_entity_poly.pdbx_seq_one_letter_code
_entity_poly.pdbx_strand_id
1 'polypeptide(L)'
;VLKGAFDSNKASIFYMAVIAYIIPLGIMCIERVCSAIVHDAAGVYFKMFNPFSGLLAYSFMYFCLGGLACFYQDEIKQKIEEKHPNVKLIAFGAILAACACLAVYGVLKSKKMNAVWDMVFASYDSIFTLVNVLAIYLLSMNYRPKEGSVAASAVCFIGANTLGIYLIHEIFLHILTKRLAEIAWCTNIIVNAVYCAAVICVCLAITWLIKKIPLVKHIL
;
A
#
# COMPACT_ATOMS: atom_id res chain seq x y z
N VAL A 1 -14.85 -2.91 15.57
CA VAL A 1 -14.58 -4.35 15.83
C VAL A 1 -13.14 -4.71 15.48
N LEU A 2 -12.65 -4.41 14.27
CA LEU A 2 -11.23 -4.61 13.91
C LEU A 2 -10.26 -3.88 14.84
N LYS A 3 -10.36 -2.54 15.01
CA LYS A 3 -9.49 -1.80 15.94
C LYS A 3 -9.52 -2.35 17.37
N GLY A 4 -10.72 -2.67 17.88
CA GLY A 4 -10.87 -3.29 19.21
C GLY A 4 -10.30 -4.70 19.30
N ALA A 5 -10.33 -5.49 18.23
CA ALA A 5 -9.66 -6.80 18.15
C ALA A 5 -8.14 -6.69 17.96
N PHE A 6 -7.68 -5.67 17.23
CA PHE A 6 -6.28 -5.28 17.08
C PHE A 6 -5.67 -4.87 18.44
N ASP A 7 -6.40 -4.10 19.23
CA ASP A 7 -5.94 -3.63 20.55
C ASP A 7 -6.03 -4.72 21.65
N SER A 8 -6.88 -5.74 21.48
CA SER A 8 -7.15 -6.75 22.52
C SER A 8 -6.48 -8.11 22.31
N ASN A 9 -6.07 -8.49 21.09
CA ASN A 9 -5.50 -9.82 20.86
C ASN A 9 -4.39 -9.84 19.80
N LYS A 10 -3.14 -10.02 20.27
CA LYS A 10 -1.89 -10.05 19.49
C LYS A 10 -1.92 -11.10 18.37
N ALA A 11 -2.55 -12.25 18.62
CA ALA A 11 -2.62 -13.33 17.66
C ALA A 11 -3.57 -13.00 16.48
N SER A 12 -4.61 -12.20 16.71
CA SER A 12 -5.59 -11.85 15.67
C SER A 12 -5.00 -11.03 14.53
N ILE A 13 -4.03 -10.15 14.81
CA ILE A 13 -3.28 -9.39 13.77
C ILE A 13 -2.44 -10.32 12.92
N PHE A 14 -1.73 -11.26 13.56
CA PHE A 14 -0.91 -12.26 12.88
C PHE A 14 -1.77 -13.17 12.01
N TYR A 15 -2.88 -13.69 12.55
CA TYR A 15 -3.84 -14.47 11.76
C TYR A 15 -4.43 -13.66 10.61
N MET A 16 -4.74 -12.38 10.81
CA MET A 16 -5.24 -11.53 9.73
C MET A 16 -4.19 -11.31 8.62
N ALA A 17 -2.92 -11.09 8.98
CA ALA A 17 -1.83 -10.95 8.02
C ALA A 17 -1.57 -12.27 7.26
N VAL A 18 -1.62 -13.41 7.95
CA VAL A 18 -1.50 -14.74 7.36
C VAL A 18 -2.68 -15.05 6.44
N ILE A 19 -3.91 -14.76 6.87
CA ILE A 19 -5.13 -14.93 6.06
C ILE A 19 -5.09 -14.00 4.84
N ALA A 20 -4.68 -12.74 5.02
CA ALA A 20 -4.50 -11.77 3.94
C ALA A 20 -3.33 -12.12 2.99
N TYR A 21 -2.43 -13.04 3.37
CA TYR A 21 -1.38 -13.53 2.47
C TYR A 21 -1.78 -14.83 1.77
N ILE A 22 -2.34 -15.79 2.52
CA ILE A 22 -2.71 -17.11 2.02
C ILE A 22 -3.93 -17.05 1.10
N ILE A 23 -4.96 -16.27 1.46
CA ILE A 23 -6.19 -16.21 0.66
C ILE A 23 -5.93 -15.61 -0.72
N PRO A 24 -5.22 -14.47 -0.88
CA PRO A 24 -4.96 -13.90 -2.20
C PRO A 24 -4.01 -14.74 -3.04
N LEU A 25 -3.00 -15.36 -2.42
CA LEU A 25 -2.07 -16.27 -3.09
C LEU A 25 -2.78 -17.55 -3.56
N GLY A 26 -3.71 -18.07 -2.75
CA GLY A 26 -4.59 -19.18 -3.13
C GLY A 26 -5.58 -18.82 -4.25
N ILE A 27 -6.22 -17.64 -4.17
CA ILE A 27 -7.09 -17.11 -5.23
C ILE A 27 -6.30 -16.92 -6.53
N MET A 28 -5.05 -16.45 -6.47
CA MET A 28 -4.17 -16.35 -7.64
C MET A 28 -3.87 -17.71 -8.27
N CYS A 29 -3.55 -18.73 -7.49
CA CYS A 29 -3.32 -20.07 -8.02
C CYS A 29 -4.56 -20.59 -8.76
N ILE A 30 -5.75 -20.39 -8.17
CA ILE A 30 -7.03 -20.79 -8.77
C ILE A 30 -7.32 -19.96 -10.02
N GLU A 31 -7.14 -18.63 -9.99
CA GLU A 31 -7.33 -17.74 -11.14
C GLU A 31 -6.36 -18.03 -12.28
N ARG A 32 -5.12 -18.40 -12.00
CA ARG A 32 -4.13 -18.80 -13.02
C ARG A 32 -4.48 -20.13 -13.66
N VAL A 33 -5.01 -21.09 -12.88
CA VAL A 33 -5.54 -22.36 -13.39
C VAL A 33 -6.80 -22.13 -14.22
N CYS A 34 -7.76 -21.34 -13.73
CA CYS A 34 -8.99 -21.03 -14.45
C CYS A 34 -8.75 -20.19 -15.72
N SER A 35 -7.84 -19.21 -15.67
CA SER A 35 -7.46 -18.40 -16.85
C SER A 35 -6.74 -19.23 -17.91
N ALA A 36 -6.01 -20.28 -17.51
CA ALA A 36 -5.42 -21.24 -18.44
C ALA A 36 -6.46 -22.19 -19.08
N ILE A 37 -7.65 -22.33 -18.47
CA ILE A 37 -8.72 -23.22 -18.94
C ILE A 37 -9.77 -22.47 -19.78
N VAL A 38 -10.13 -21.24 -19.42
CA VAL A 38 -11.37 -20.59 -19.90
C VAL A 38 -11.17 -19.53 -20.99
N HIS A 39 -9.94 -19.05 -21.24
CA HIS A 39 -9.67 -18.04 -22.29
C HIS A 39 -10.63 -16.82 -22.28
N ASP A 40 -11.13 -16.39 -21.11
CA ASP A 40 -12.04 -15.23 -20.99
C ASP A 40 -11.56 -14.25 -19.91
N ALA A 41 -11.74 -12.95 -20.16
CA ALA A 41 -11.05 -11.85 -19.49
C ALA A 41 -11.97 -10.81 -18.82
N ALA A 42 -13.29 -10.91 -18.90
CA ALA A 42 -14.15 -9.77 -18.54
C ALA A 42 -15.35 -10.12 -17.66
N GLY A 43 -15.23 -9.86 -16.35
CA GLY A 43 -16.39 -9.42 -15.57
C GLY A 43 -16.38 -9.80 -14.10
N VAL A 44 -16.05 -8.86 -13.20
CA VAL A 44 -16.65 -8.76 -11.85
C VAL A 44 -16.50 -7.32 -11.33
N TYR A 45 -17.59 -6.55 -11.26
CA TYR A 45 -17.58 -5.16 -10.77
C TYR A 45 -17.34 -5.03 -9.25
N PHE A 46 -17.55 -6.12 -8.49
CA PHE A 46 -17.38 -6.15 -7.03
C PHE A 46 -16.06 -6.77 -6.53
N LYS A 47 -15.19 -7.32 -7.41
CA LYS A 47 -13.83 -7.74 -7.01
C LYS A 47 -13.00 -6.56 -6.51
N MET A 48 -13.24 -5.37 -7.03
CA MET A 48 -12.52 -4.14 -6.66
C MET A 48 -12.72 -3.71 -5.20
N PHE A 49 -13.80 -4.14 -4.56
CA PHE A 49 -14.04 -3.88 -3.14
C PHE A 49 -13.54 -5.01 -2.24
N ASN A 50 -13.00 -6.09 -2.80
CA ASN A 50 -12.41 -7.16 -2.04
C ASN A 50 -10.94 -6.82 -1.75
N PRO A 51 -10.60 -6.40 -0.51
CA PRO A 51 -9.22 -6.07 -0.14
C PRO A 51 -8.31 -7.30 -0.15
N PHE A 52 -8.86 -8.51 -0.38
CA PHE A 52 -8.13 -9.77 -0.49
C PHE A 52 -7.99 -10.24 -1.95
N SER A 53 -8.18 -9.37 -2.94
CA SER A 53 -8.04 -9.75 -4.35
C SER A 53 -7.12 -8.80 -5.13
N GLY A 54 -6.33 -9.36 -6.04
CA GLY A 54 -5.45 -8.58 -6.94
C GLY A 54 -4.45 -7.68 -6.20
N LEU A 55 -4.22 -6.48 -6.74
CA LEU A 55 -3.27 -5.50 -6.22
C LEU A 55 -3.62 -4.97 -4.82
N LEU A 56 -4.91 -4.96 -4.49
CA LEU A 56 -5.42 -4.48 -3.20
C LEU A 56 -4.94 -5.36 -2.05
N ALA A 57 -4.86 -6.67 -2.26
CA ALA A 57 -4.33 -7.63 -1.27
C ALA A 57 -2.94 -7.28 -0.78
N TYR A 58 -2.04 -6.88 -1.69
CA TYR A 58 -0.65 -6.57 -1.34
C TYR A 58 -0.55 -5.28 -0.53
N SER A 59 -1.28 -4.25 -0.95
CA SER A 59 -1.38 -2.99 -0.21
C SER A 59 -2.00 -3.18 1.18
N PHE A 60 -3.02 -4.04 1.31
CA PHE A 60 -3.62 -4.40 2.59
C PHE A 60 -2.67 -5.22 3.47
N MET A 61 -1.88 -6.13 2.88
CA MET A 61 -0.83 -6.87 3.57
C MET A 61 0.23 -5.90 4.12
N TYR A 62 0.70 -4.93 3.33
CA TYR A 62 1.66 -3.92 3.80
C TYR A 62 1.09 -3.08 4.95
N PHE A 63 -0.21 -2.74 4.88
CA PHE A 63 -0.90 -2.08 5.99
C PHE A 63 -0.91 -2.95 7.26
N CYS A 64 -1.23 -4.25 7.15
CA CYS A 64 -1.19 -5.19 8.28
C CYS A 64 0.22 -5.37 8.85
N LEU A 65 1.23 -5.47 7.97
CA LEU A 65 2.65 -5.55 8.36
C LEU A 65 3.09 -4.29 9.09
N GLY A 66 2.63 -3.10 8.67
CA GLY A 66 2.87 -1.85 9.40
C GLY A 66 2.27 -1.86 10.80
N GLY A 67 1.05 -2.35 10.96
CA GLY A 67 0.42 -2.54 12.27
C GLY A 67 1.19 -3.51 13.17
N LEU A 68 1.65 -4.64 12.60
CA LEU A 68 2.47 -5.62 13.31
C LEU A 68 3.86 -5.05 13.69
N ALA A 69 4.47 -4.27 12.80
CA ALA A 69 5.75 -3.63 13.06
C ALA A 69 5.65 -2.58 14.17
N CYS A 70 4.54 -1.83 14.23
CA CYS A 70 4.25 -0.92 15.34
C CYS A 70 4.10 -1.68 16.67
N PHE A 71 3.48 -2.85 16.64
CA PHE A 71 3.36 -3.71 17.82
C PHE A 71 4.72 -4.19 18.37
N TYR A 72 5.67 -4.53 17.48
CA TYR A 72 7.04 -4.94 17.86
C TYR A 72 8.06 -3.79 17.79
N GLN A 73 7.62 -2.54 17.80
CA GLN A 73 8.46 -1.37 17.52
C GLN A 73 9.65 -1.27 18.49
N ASP A 74 9.43 -1.52 19.78
CA ASP A 74 10.48 -1.45 20.80
C ASP A 74 11.54 -2.55 20.60
N GLU A 75 11.11 -3.77 20.25
CA GLU A 75 12.03 -4.87 19.95
C GLU A 75 12.84 -4.60 18.67
N ILE A 76 12.19 -4.07 17.63
CA ILE A 76 12.85 -3.70 16.38
C ILE A 76 13.89 -2.61 16.65
N LYS A 77 13.54 -1.62 17.45
CA LYS A 77 14.44 -0.52 17.82
C LYS A 77 15.68 -1.03 18.56
N GLN A 78 15.48 -1.85 19.59
CA GLN A 78 16.56 -2.40 20.40
C GLN A 78 17.47 -3.35 19.61
N LYS A 79 16.88 -4.27 18.84
CA LYS A 79 17.65 -5.32 18.14
C LYS A 79 18.32 -4.82 16.86
N ILE A 80 17.73 -3.82 16.19
CA ILE A 80 18.20 -3.35 14.88
C ILE A 80 18.86 -1.99 14.98
N GLU A 81 18.16 -0.93 15.41
CA GLU A 81 18.71 0.43 15.38
C GLU A 81 19.85 0.64 16.39
N GLU A 82 19.68 0.20 17.63
CA GLU A 82 20.68 0.39 18.68
C GLU A 82 21.93 -0.49 18.44
N LYS A 83 21.75 -1.65 17.80
CA LYS A 83 22.82 -2.58 17.48
C LYS A 83 23.55 -2.24 16.17
N HIS A 84 22.87 -1.57 15.24
CA HIS A 84 23.39 -1.23 13.91
C HIS A 84 23.23 0.26 13.63
N PRO A 85 24.20 1.12 14.02
CA PRO A 85 24.09 2.57 13.86
C PRO A 85 23.95 3.02 12.40
N ASN A 86 24.44 2.21 11.45
CA ASN A 86 24.37 2.47 10.01
C ASN A 86 23.06 1.98 9.37
N VAL A 87 22.11 1.42 10.13
CA VAL A 87 20.89 0.81 9.56
C VAL A 87 20.10 1.79 8.70
N LYS A 88 20.06 3.08 9.04
CA LYS A 88 19.36 4.10 8.25
C LYS A 88 20.03 4.34 6.90
N LEU A 89 21.37 4.36 6.87
CA LEU A 89 22.11 4.47 5.62
C LEU A 89 21.94 3.21 4.76
N ILE A 90 21.92 2.03 5.39
CA ILE A 90 21.64 0.75 4.73
C ILE A 90 20.21 0.76 4.17
N ALA A 91 19.22 1.24 4.93
CA ALA A 91 17.84 1.34 4.48
C ALA A 91 17.71 2.30 3.29
N PHE A 92 18.39 3.44 3.32
CA PHE A 92 18.45 4.35 2.18
C PHE A 92 19.09 3.70 0.95
N GLY A 93 20.22 3.01 1.11
CA GLY A 93 20.87 2.25 0.05
C GLY A 93 19.98 1.13 -0.49
N ALA A 94 19.24 0.44 0.38
CA ALA A 94 18.29 -0.60 0.02
C ALA A 94 17.14 -0.06 -0.84
N ILE A 95 16.65 1.16 -0.55
CA ILE A 95 15.64 1.82 -1.38
C ILE A 95 16.18 2.05 -2.81
N LEU A 96 17.37 2.64 -2.92
CA LEU A 96 17.98 2.91 -4.22
C LEU A 96 18.23 1.61 -5.00
N ALA A 97 18.76 0.59 -4.34
CA ALA A 97 19.00 -0.71 -4.93
C ALA A 97 17.70 -1.39 -5.38
N ALA A 98 16.67 -1.39 -4.52
CA ALA A 98 15.37 -1.97 -4.85
C ALA A 98 14.71 -1.25 -6.03
N CYS A 99 14.74 0.08 -6.06
CA CYS A 99 14.26 0.87 -7.21
C CYS A 99 15.04 0.55 -8.50
N ALA A 100 16.36 0.43 -8.43
CA ALA A 100 17.17 0.05 -9.59
C ALA A 100 16.85 -1.37 -10.09
N CYS A 101 16.72 -2.34 -9.18
CA CYS A 101 16.34 -3.71 -9.53
C CYS A 101 14.93 -3.78 -10.14
N LEU A 102 13.99 -3.00 -9.61
CA LEU A 102 12.61 -2.93 -10.08
C LEU A 102 12.56 -2.26 -11.47
N ALA A 103 13.40 -1.24 -11.72
CA ALA A 103 13.61 -0.65 -13.04
C ALA A 103 14.14 -1.66 -14.06
N VAL A 104 15.21 -2.39 -13.72
CA VAL A 104 15.77 -3.45 -14.57
C VAL A 104 14.74 -4.54 -14.85
N TYR A 105 14.01 -4.98 -13.82
CA TYR A 105 12.97 -5.99 -13.94
C TYR A 105 11.88 -5.56 -14.93
N GLY A 106 11.41 -4.32 -14.83
CA GLY A 106 10.39 -3.81 -15.74
C GLY A 106 10.88 -3.63 -17.18
N VAL A 107 12.16 -3.28 -17.40
CA VAL A 107 12.76 -3.27 -18.75
C VAL A 107 12.79 -4.68 -19.34
N LEU A 108 13.21 -5.69 -18.57
CA LEU A 108 13.24 -7.08 -19.02
C LEU A 108 11.85 -7.62 -19.36
N LYS A 109 10.85 -7.32 -18.52
CA LYS A 109 9.45 -7.64 -18.76
C LYS A 109 8.91 -6.96 -20.02
N SER A 110 9.17 -5.66 -20.17
CA SER A 110 8.71 -4.89 -21.34
C SER A 110 9.28 -5.45 -22.64
N LYS A 111 10.57 -5.81 -22.65
CA LYS A 111 11.21 -6.48 -23.79
C LYS A 111 10.58 -7.84 -24.10
N LYS A 112 10.28 -8.64 -23.08
CA LYS A 112 9.65 -9.95 -23.28
C LYS A 112 8.22 -9.85 -23.81
N MET A 113 7.47 -8.82 -23.41
CA MET A 113 6.07 -8.61 -23.79
C MET A 113 5.91 -7.81 -25.09
N ASN A 114 7.00 -7.26 -25.64
CA ASN A 114 6.97 -6.28 -26.75
C ASN A 114 6.01 -5.12 -26.51
N ALA A 115 5.82 -4.74 -25.24
CA ALA A 115 4.92 -3.68 -24.81
C ALA A 115 5.49 -3.01 -23.56
N VAL A 116 5.13 -1.75 -23.32
CA VAL A 116 5.50 -1.06 -22.07
C VAL A 116 4.80 -1.74 -20.92
N TRP A 117 5.58 -2.32 -20.01
CA TRP A 117 5.04 -2.94 -18.81
C TRP A 117 4.84 -1.89 -17.73
N ASP A 118 3.62 -1.81 -17.18
CA ASP A 118 3.26 -0.87 -16.12
C ASP A 118 3.94 -1.27 -14.81
N MET A 119 5.10 -0.67 -14.57
CA MET A 119 5.91 -0.93 -13.40
C MET A 119 5.26 -0.44 -12.09
N VAL A 120 4.36 0.54 -12.14
CA VAL A 120 3.76 1.15 -10.95
C VAL A 120 2.70 0.21 -10.37
N PHE A 121 1.78 -0.27 -11.21
CA PHE A 121 0.72 -1.15 -10.76
C PHE A 121 1.12 -2.62 -10.74
N ALA A 122 2.04 -3.08 -11.60
CA ALA A 122 2.37 -4.50 -11.66
C ALA A 122 3.54 -4.92 -10.75
N SER A 123 4.03 -4.03 -9.88
CA SER A 123 5.13 -4.33 -8.95
C SER A 123 4.71 -4.41 -7.48
N TYR A 124 3.43 -4.19 -7.15
CA TYR A 124 2.94 -4.30 -5.76
C TYR A 124 3.13 -5.71 -5.16
N ASP A 125 3.26 -6.74 -6.00
CA ASP A 125 3.54 -8.13 -5.62
C ASP A 125 5.04 -8.48 -5.55
N SER A 126 5.92 -7.53 -5.88
CA SER A 126 7.35 -7.78 -5.97
C SER A 126 8.06 -7.70 -4.60
N ILE A 127 9.12 -8.50 -4.46
CA ILE A 127 9.99 -8.45 -3.28
C ILE A 127 10.66 -7.08 -3.11
N PHE A 128 10.93 -6.37 -4.21
CA PHE A 128 11.56 -5.05 -4.18
C PHE A 128 10.63 -4.00 -3.57
N THR A 129 9.32 -4.09 -3.82
CA THR A 129 8.32 -3.24 -3.16
C THR A 129 8.26 -3.52 -1.66
N LEU A 130 8.30 -4.79 -1.24
CA LEU A 130 8.37 -5.14 0.18
C LEU A 130 9.64 -4.55 0.84
N VAL A 131 10.80 -4.67 0.19
CA VAL A 131 12.06 -4.09 0.69
C VAL A 131 11.95 -2.57 0.83
N ASN A 132 11.37 -1.89 -0.16
CA ASN A 132 11.11 -0.44 -0.09
C ASN A 132 10.23 -0.07 1.09
N VAL A 133 9.11 -0.78 1.29
CA VAL A 133 8.19 -0.53 2.41
C VAL A 133 8.89 -0.70 3.75
N LEU A 134 9.67 -1.77 3.94
CA LEU A 134 10.41 -2.02 5.19
C LEU A 134 11.51 -0.98 5.41
N ALA A 135 12.23 -0.58 4.37
CA ALA A 135 13.27 0.43 4.47
C ALA A 135 12.70 1.81 4.82
N ILE A 136 11.56 2.20 4.22
CA ILE A 136 10.85 3.44 4.57
C ILE A 136 10.37 3.41 6.02
N TYR A 137 9.85 2.27 6.48
CA TYR A 137 9.46 2.09 7.88
C TYR A 137 10.64 2.32 8.83
N LEU A 138 11.79 1.69 8.57
CA LEU A 138 13.01 1.87 9.37
C LEU A 138 13.51 3.32 9.38
N LEU A 139 13.44 4.01 8.24
CA LEU A 139 13.78 5.43 8.16
C LEU A 139 12.81 6.31 8.98
N SER A 140 11.55 5.89 9.09
CA SER A 140 10.48 6.64 9.75
C SER A 140 10.37 6.39 11.25
N MET A 141 10.97 5.31 11.78
CA MET A 141 10.84 4.90 13.20
C MET A 141 11.28 5.96 14.22
N ASN A 142 12.21 6.84 13.84
CA ASN A 142 12.73 7.91 14.70
C ASN A 142 12.22 9.30 14.30
N TYR A 143 11.12 9.37 13.53
CA TYR A 143 10.51 10.64 13.19
C TYR A 143 10.01 11.33 14.46
N ARG A 144 10.74 12.36 14.88
CA ARG A 144 10.35 13.25 15.99
C ARG A 144 9.81 14.53 15.38
N PRO A 145 8.48 14.67 15.26
CA PRO A 145 7.91 15.90 14.74
C PRO A 145 8.26 17.06 15.67
N LYS A 146 8.61 18.21 15.09
CA LYS A 146 8.75 19.46 15.85
C LYS A 146 7.37 19.85 16.38
N GLU A 147 7.27 20.19 17.66
CA GLU A 147 6.02 20.66 18.27
C GLU A 147 5.43 21.83 17.48
N GLY A 148 4.12 21.79 17.22
CA GLY A 148 3.41 22.79 16.43
C GLY A 148 3.62 22.72 14.91
N SER A 149 4.37 21.73 14.40
CA SER A 149 4.55 21.57 12.95
C SER A 149 3.23 21.16 12.27
N VAL A 150 2.78 22.01 11.34
CA VAL A 150 1.62 21.73 10.47
C VAL A 150 1.86 20.47 9.64
N ALA A 151 3.10 20.25 9.16
CA ALA A 151 3.45 19.08 8.38
C ALA A 151 3.33 17.79 9.20
N ALA A 152 3.79 17.81 10.45
CA ALA A 152 3.63 16.67 11.35
C ALA A 152 2.16 16.36 11.64
N SER A 153 1.37 17.41 11.91
CA SER A 153 -0.06 17.29 12.15
C SER A 153 -0.79 16.70 10.94
N ALA A 154 -0.42 17.13 9.73
CA ALA A 154 -0.96 16.59 8.48
C ALA A 154 -0.59 15.11 8.28
N VAL A 155 0.67 14.73 8.52
CA VAL A 155 1.11 13.32 8.41
C VAL A 155 0.36 12.44 9.40
N CYS A 156 0.24 12.85 10.66
CA CYS A 156 -0.52 12.10 11.67
C CYS A 156 -2.01 12.02 11.32
N PHE A 157 -2.59 13.09 10.79
CA PHE A 157 -4.00 13.12 10.40
C PHE A 157 -4.29 12.23 9.18
N ILE A 158 -3.43 12.25 8.16
CA ILE A 158 -3.51 11.32 7.03
C ILE A 158 -3.33 9.89 7.52
N GLY A 159 -2.32 9.63 8.36
CA GLY A 159 -2.02 8.33 8.97
C GLY A 159 -3.21 7.73 9.72
N ALA A 160 -3.92 8.54 10.50
CA ALA A 160 -5.11 8.11 11.25
C ALA A 160 -6.32 7.78 10.34
N ASN A 161 -6.26 8.14 9.06
CA ASN A 161 -7.30 7.90 8.07
C ASN A 161 -6.83 7.00 6.92
N THR A 162 -5.62 6.44 6.98
CA THR A 162 -5.02 5.63 5.90
C THR A 162 -5.90 4.48 5.47
N LEU A 163 -6.57 3.78 6.39
CA LEU A 163 -7.47 2.67 6.03
C LEU A 163 -8.69 3.15 5.21
N GLY A 164 -9.27 4.30 5.58
CA GLY A 164 -10.39 4.87 4.83
C GLY A 164 -9.97 5.40 3.47
N ILE A 165 -8.83 6.08 3.41
CA ILE A 165 -8.22 6.51 2.15
C ILE A 165 -7.95 5.29 1.26
N TYR A 166 -7.38 4.22 1.81
CA TYR A 166 -7.14 2.97 1.11
C TYR A 166 -8.43 2.34 0.53
N LEU A 167 -9.56 2.39 1.22
CA LEU A 167 -10.81 1.85 0.68
C LEU A 167 -11.45 2.75 -0.38
N ILE A 168 -11.31 4.07 -0.24
CA ILE A 168 -12.03 5.05 -1.07
C ILE A 168 -11.25 5.42 -2.34
N HIS A 169 -9.91 5.50 -2.27
CA HIS A 169 -9.09 5.99 -3.39
C HIS A 169 -9.20 5.13 -4.65
N GLU A 170 -9.48 3.83 -4.50
CA GLU A 170 -9.63 2.92 -5.64
C GLU A 170 -10.85 3.26 -6.52
N ILE A 171 -11.92 3.76 -5.91
CA ILE A 171 -13.11 4.24 -6.64
C ILE A 171 -12.71 5.38 -7.57
N PHE A 172 -11.91 6.31 -7.04
CA PHE A 172 -11.40 7.45 -7.81
C PHE A 172 -10.45 7.00 -8.91
N LEU A 173 -9.49 6.12 -8.60
CA LEU A 173 -8.59 5.56 -9.60
C LEU A 173 -9.36 4.88 -10.74
N HIS A 174 -10.37 4.07 -10.48
CA HIS A 174 -11.09 3.39 -11.56
C HIS A 174 -11.86 4.36 -12.47
N ILE A 175 -12.46 5.41 -11.89
CA ILE A 175 -13.26 6.39 -12.64
C ILE A 175 -12.36 7.36 -13.42
N LEU A 176 -11.29 7.82 -12.81
CA LEU A 176 -10.46 8.92 -13.33
C LEU A 176 -9.33 8.42 -14.24
N THR A 177 -8.69 7.29 -13.94
CA THR A 177 -7.48 6.85 -14.69
C THR A 177 -7.78 6.58 -16.15
N LYS A 178 -8.96 6.03 -16.48
CA LYS A 178 -9.39 5.81 -17.87
C LYS A 178 -9.55 7.13 -18.65
N ARG A 179 -10.08 8.17 -17.99
CA ARG A 179 -10.34 9.48 -18.63
C ARG A 179 -9.09 10.35 -18.69
N LEU A 180 -8.20 10.25 -17.70
CA LEU A 180 -6.99 11.05 -17.61
C LEU A 180 -5.86 10.52 -18.50
N ALA A 181 -5.82 9.21 -18.78
CA ALA A 181 -4.83 8.61 -19.68
C ALA A 181 -4.92 9.14 -21.13
N GLU A 182 -6.06 9.67 -21.54
CA GLU A 182 -6.28 10.25 -22.87
C GLU A 182 -5.69 11.66 -23.01
N ILE A 183 -5.33 12.31 -21.89
CA ILE A 183 -4.83 13.68 -21.87
C ILE A 183 -3.31 13.68 -21.80
N ALA A 184 -2.65 14.15 -22.86
CA ALA A 184 -1.19 14.12 -22.99
C ALA A 184 -0.44 14.77 -21.81
N TRP A 185 -0.98 15.85 -21.22
CA TRP A 185 -0.35 16.56 -20.10
C TRP A 185 -0.43 15.79 -18.76
N CYS A 186 -1.36 14.84 -18.63
CA CYS A 186 -1.48 13.99 -17.45
C CYS A 186 -0.37 12.93 -17.34
N THR A 187 0.52 12.85 -18.33
CA THR A 187 1.73 12.00 -18.25
C THR A 187 2.89 12.67 -17.50
N ASN A 188 2.79 13.97 -17.20
CA ASN A 188 3.84 14.70 -16.48
C ASN A 188 3.88 14.33 -14.99
N ILE A 189 5.09 14.11 -14.45
CA ILE A 189 5.29 13.74 -13.04
C ILE A 189 4.72 14.77 -12.05
N ILE A 190 4.82 16.07 -12.36
CA ILE A 190 4.30 17.15 -11.51
C ILE A 190 2.77 17.10 -11.50
N VAL A 191 2.15 16.92 -12.67
CA VAL A 191 0.70 16.82 -12.80
C VAL A 191 0.18 15.59 -12.06
N ASN A 192 0.88 14.45 -12.15
CA ASN A 192 0.56 13.24 -11.40
C ASN A 192 0.73 13.40 -9.89
N ALA A 193 1.74 14.14 -9.44
CA ALA A 193 1.93 14.44 -8.02
C ALA A 193 0.79 15.32 -7.47
N VAL A 194 0.40 16.37 -8.20
CA VAL A 194 -0.73 17.23 -7.83
C VAL A 194 -2.05 16.45 -7.85
N TYR A 195 -2.26 15.61 -8.87
CA TYR A 195 -3.43 14.74 -8.96
C TYR A 195 -3.50 13.77 -7.77
N CYS A 196 -2.40 13.10 -7.43
CA CYS A 196 -2.32 12.21 -6.28
C CYS A 196 -2.66 12.94 -4.97
N ALA A 197 -2.09 14.12 -4.75
CA ALA A 197 -2.39 14.95 -3.60
C ALA A 197 -3.88 15.34 -3.53
N ALA A 198 -4.48 15.70 -4.67
CA ALA A 198 -5.90 16.02 -4.75
C ALA A 198 -6.78 14.81 -4.42
N VAL A 199 -6.48 13.63 -4.96
CA VAL A 199 -7.22 12.39 -4.66
C VAL A 199 -7.12 12.05 -3.18
N ILE A 200 -5.93 12.14 -2.57
CA ILE A 200 -5.75 11.91 -1.13
C ILE A 200 -6.60 12.90 -0.32
N CYS A 201 -6.63 14.19 -0.68
CA CYS A 201 -7.44 15.19 0.02
C CYS A 201 -8.94 14.88 -0.06
N VAL A 202 -9.44 14.51 -1.24
CA VAL A 202 -10.83 14.12 -1.45
C VAL A 202 -11.18 12.87 -0.65
N CYS A 203 -10.34 11.83 -0.72
CA CYS A 203 -10.54 10.58 0.03
C CYS A 203 -10.51 10.83 1.53
N LEU A 204 -9.63 11.71 2.00
CA LEU A 204 -9.53 12.08 3.40
C LEU A 204 -10.79 12.84 3.86
N ALA A 205 -11.31 13.78 3.04
CA ALA A 205 -12.56 14.49 3.34
C ALA A 205 -13.75 13.52 3.42
N ILE A 206 -13.86 12.59 2.48
CA ILE A 206 -14.92 11.57 2.47
C ILE A 206 -14.76 10.63 3.67
N THR A 207 -13.54 10.17 3.98
CA THR A 207 -13.26 9.33 5.15
C THR A 207 -13.70 10.04 6.43
N TRP A 208 -13.38 11.32 6.57
CA TRP A 208 -13.76 12.13 7.72
C TRP A 208 -15.28 12.30 7.84
N LEU A 209 -15.99 12.48 6.73
CA LEU A 209 -17.46 12.52 6.72
C LEU A 209 -18.08 11.18 7.12
N ILE A 210 -17.58 10.07 6.57
CA ILE A 210 -18.07 8.72 6.86
C ILE A 210 -17.85 8.35 8.34
N LYS A 211 -16.74 8.80 8.96
CA LYS A 211 -16.48 8.62 10.39
C LYS A 211 -17.52 9.25 11.32
N LYS A 212 -18.35 10.17 10.82
CA LYS A 212 -19.48 10.73 11.60
C LYS A 212 -20.65 9.74 11.74
N ILE A 213 -20.69 8.67 10.96
CA ILE A 213 -21.72 7.62 11.06
C ILE A 213 -21.34 6.66 12.18
N PRO A 214 -22.17 6.48 13.23
CA PRO A 214 -21.80 5.75 14.45
C PRO A 214 -21.43 4.27 14.22
N LEU A 215 -22.00 3.60 13.22
CA LEU A 215 -21.67 2.23 12.83
C LEU A 215 -20.26 2.09 12.22
N VAL A 216 -19.79 3.10 11.48
CA VAL A 216 -18.53 3.03 10.71
C VAL A 216 -17.35 3.62 11.50
N LYS A 217 -17.62 4.49 12.47
CA LYS A 217 -16.62 5.07 13.39
C LYS A 217 -15.75 4.03 14.12
N HIS A 218 -16.26 2.81 14.31
CA HIS A 218 -15.54 1.72 14.98
C HIS A 218 -14.76 0.80 14.03
N ILE A 219 -14.76 1.10 12.73
CA ILE A 219 -14.10 0.32 11.67
C ILE A 219 -12.98 1.15 11.02
N LEU A 220 -13.22 2.45 10.77
CA LEU A 220 -12.29 3.41 10.15
C LEU A 220 -11.58 4.30 11.17
#